data_AF-A0A2J8Q2E4-F1
#
_entry.id   AF-A0A2J8Q2E4-F1
#
_cell.length_a   1.000
_cell.length_b   1.000
_cell.length_c   1.000
_cell.angle_alpha   90.00
_cell.angle_beta   90.00
_cell.angle_gamma   90.00
#
_symmetry.space_group_name_H-M   'P 1'
#
loop_
_entity.id
_entity.type
_entity.pdbx_description
1 polymer ?
#
loop_
_entity_poly.entity_id
_entity_poly.type
_entity_poly.pdbx_seq_one_letter_code
_entity_poly.pdbx_strand_id
1 'polypeptide(L)'
;GVAKGGKEILLSADHIIIATGGRPRYPTHIEGALEYGITSDDIFWLKESPGKTLVVGASYVALECAGFLTGIGLDTTIMMRSIPLRGFDQQMSSMVIEHMASHGTRFLRGCAPSRVRRLPDGQLQVTWEDCTTGKEDTGTFDTVLWAIGLPHPAGCQAGWPLPSAPREQP
;
A
#
# COMPACT_ATOMS: atom_id res chain seq x y z
N GLY A 1 -25.30 -12.06 -9.56
CA GLY A 1 -24.30 -11.40 -10.44
C GLY A 1 -24.94 -10.23 -11.17
N VAL A 2 -24.16 -9.40 -11.86
CA VAL A 2 -24.69 -8.32 -12.70
C VAL A 2 -24.23 -8.59 -14.13
N ALA A 3 -25.17 -8.61 -15.09
CA ALA A 3 -24.85 -8.80 -16.50
C ALA A 3 -24.21 -7.53 -17.12
N LYS A 4 -23.54 -7.67 -18.28
CA LYS A 4 -23.14 -6.52 -19.11
C LYS A 4 -24.40 -5.73 -19.48
N GLY A 5 -24.65 -4.61 -18.78
CA GLY A 5 -25.87 -3.81 -18.90
C GLY A 5 -26.54 -3.43 -17.59
N GLY A 6 -25.98 -3.79 -16.42
CA GLY A 6 -26.51 -3.38 -15.12
C GLY A 6 -27.73 -4.17 -14.64
N LYS A 7 -28.18 -5.17 -15.43
CA LYS A 7 -29.28 -6.05 -15.05
C LYS A 7 -28.79 -7.06 -14.00
N GLU A 8 -29.45 -7.07 -12.85
CA GLU A 8 -29.21 -8.09 -11.83
C GLU A 8 -29.64 -9.47 -12.35
N ILE A 9 -28.77 -10.45 -12.18
CA ILE A 9 -28.97 -11.83 -12.59
C ILE A 9 -28.73 -12.76 -11.39
N LEU A 10 -29.68 -13.65 -11.14
CA LEU A 10 -29.55 -14.68 -10.11
C LEU A 10 -28.74 -15.85 -10.69
N LEU A 11 -27.72 -16.29 -9.96
CA LEU A 11 -26.84 -17.41 -10.36
C LEU A 11 -26.95 -18.49 -9.29
N SER A 12 -27.14 -19.74 -9.68
CA SER A 12 -27.16 -20.91 -8.79
C SER A 12 -26.20 -21.99 -9.29
N ALA A 13 -25.48 -22.63 -8.37
CA ALA A 13 -24.57 -23.74 -8.64
C ALA A 13 -24.45 -24.59 -7.37
N ASP A 14 -24.10 -25.88 -7.50
CA ASP A 14 -23.93 -26.78 -6.36
C ASP A 14 -22.73 -26.37 -5.47
N HIS A 15 -21.70 -25.80 -6.09
CA HIS A 15 -20.51 -25.29 -5.42
C HIS A 15 -20.13 -23.92 -5.98
N ILE A 16 -19.86 -22.95 -5.08
CA ILE A 16 -19.44 -21.59 -5.43
C ILE A 16 -18.10 -21.31 -4.76
N ILE A 17 -17.09 -20.91 -5.55
CA ILE A 17 -15.78 -20.49 -5.05
C ILE A 17 -15.68 -18.96 -5.21
N ILE A 18 -15.34 -18.27 -4.12
CA ILE A 18 -15.08 -16.83 -4.12
C ILE A 18 -13.57 -16.62 -4.15
N ALA A 19 -13.06 -16.14 -5.29
CA ALA A 19 -11.63 -15.89 -5.51
C ALA A 19 -11.40 -14.48 -6.09
N THR A 20 -11.99 -13.46 -5.48
CA THR A 20 -12.00 -12.07 -5.98
C THR A 20 -10.71 -11.28 -5.69
N GLY A 21 -9.78 -11.83 -4.90
CA GLY A 21 -8.52 -11.18 -4.55
C GLY A 21 -8.69 -9.96 -3.63
N GLY A 22 -7.64 -9.13 -3.56
CA GLY A 22 -7.61 -7.88 -2.80
C GLY A 22 -7.19 -6.70 -3.67
N ARG A 23 -7.40 -5.47 -3.18
CA ARG A 23 -7.00 -4.22 -3.87
C ARG A 23 -6.14 -3.34 -2.97
N PRO A 24 -5.26 -2.48 -3.52
CA PRO A 24 -4.46 -1.57 -2.72
C PRO A 24 -5.29 -0.69 -1.79
N ARG A 25 -4.77 -0.44 -0.57
CA ARG A 25 -5.43 0.40 0.43
C ARG A 25 -4.90 1.82 0.39
N TYR A 26 -5.82 2.78 0.37
CA TYR A 26 -5.52 4.19 0.67
C TYR A 26 -5.67 4.47 2.17
N PRO A 27 -4.81 5.31 2.77
CA PRO A 27 -4.98 5.74 4.15
C PRO A 27 -6.13 6.75 4.25
N THR A 28 -7.14 6.44 5.06
CA THR A 28 -8.37 7.25 5.20
C THR A 28 -8.21 8.45 6.13
N HIS A 29 -7.17 8.47 6.97
CA HIS A 29 -6.92 9.51 7.96
C HIS A 29 -5.96 10.61 7.45
N ILE A 30 -5.41 10.44 6.25
CA ILE A 30 -4.42 11.34 5.67
C ILE A 30 -5.11 12.20 4.62
N GLU A 31 -5.16 13.51 4.87
CA GLU A 31 -5.67 14.48 3.91
C GLU A 31 -4.82 14.49 2.64
N GLY A 32 -5.47 14.52 1.47
CA GLY A 32 -4.83 14.49 0.15
C GLY A 32 -4.34 13.12 -0.31
N ALA A 33 -4.44 12.06 0.52
CA ALA A 33 -3.92 10.74 0.15
C ALA A 33 -4.64 10.09 -1.03
N LEU A 34 -5.96 10.23 -1.11
CA LEU A 34 -6.76 9.67 -2.20
C LEU A 34 -6.67 10.51 -3.48
N GLU A 35 -6.48 11.83 -3.35
CA GLU A 35 -6.47 12.75 -4.50
C GLU A 35 -5.11 12.78 -5.20
N TYR A 36 -4.01 12.73 -4.44
CA TYR A 36 -2.66 12.93 -4.98
C TYR A 36 -1.78 11.68 -4.96
N GLY A 37 -2.20 10.64 -4.26
CA GLY A 37 -1.44 9.40 -4.15
C GLY A 37 -1.83 8.37 -5.19
N ILE A 38 -0.87 7.53 -5.54
CA ILE A 38 -1.05 6.38 -6.41
C ILE A 38 -0.83 5.08 -5.65
N THR A 39 -1.15 3.95 -6.28
CA THR A 39 -0.89 2.61 -5.73
C THR A 39 -0.08 1.76 -6.69
N SER A 40 0.26 0.54 -6.28
CA SER A 40 0.93 -0.44 -7.15
C SER A 40 0.09 -0.79 -8.39
N ASP A 41 -1.23 -0.59 -8.35
CA ASP A 41 -2.08 -0.80 -9.52
C ASP A 41 -1.82 0.27 -10.60
N ASP A 42 -1.36 1.47 -10.22
CA ASP A 42 -1.23 2.63 -11.12
C ASP A 42 0.20 2.81 -11.65
N ILE A 43 1.21 2.48 -10.84
CA ILE A 43 2.63 2.77 -11.15
C ILE A 43 3.10 2.18 -12.49
N PHE A 44 2.56 1.02 -12.88
CA PHE A 44 2.91 0.36 -14.14
C PHE A 44 2.20 0.96 -15.37
N TRP A 45 1.21 1.84 -15.17
CA TRP A 45 0.41 2.46 -16.22
C TRP A 45 0.58 3.98 -16.30
N LEU A 46 1.51 4.54 -15.53
CA LEU A 46 1.83 5.97 -15.60
C LEU A 46 2.33 6.33 -17.00
N LYS A 47 1.76 7.39 -17.57
CA LYS A 47 2.14 7.90 -18.90
C LYS A 47 3.47 8.65 -18.87
N GLU A 48 3.73 9.32 -17.76
CA GLU A 48 4.92 10.12 -17.52
C GLU A 48 5.79 9.45 -16.45
N SER A 49 7.08 9.79 -16.42
CA SER A 49 7.98 9.30 -15.38
C SER A 49 7.48 9.72 -13.99
N PRO A 50 7.47 8.81 -12.99
CA PRO A 50 7.06 9.16 -11.63
C PRO A 50 8.05 10.11 -10.93
N GLY A 51 9.22 10.38 -11.51
CA GLY A 51 10.19 11.33 -10.97
C GLY A 51 10.64 10.96 -9.57
N LYS A 52 10.81 11.96 -8.70
CA LYS A 52 11.16 11.77 -7.30
C LYS A 52 9.97 11.14 -6.55
N THR A 53 10.14 9.91 -6.10
CA THR A 53 9.02 9.10 -5.58
C THR A 53 9.15 8.80 -4.09
N LEU A 54 8.10 9.09 -3.33
CA LEU A 54 7.93 8.61 -1.96
C LEU A 54 7.11 7.32 -1.97
N VAL A 55 7.70 6.22 -1.51
CA VAL A 55 7.00 4.95 -1.30
C VAL A 55 6.65 4.80 0.17
N VAL A 56 5.36 4.84 0.50
CA VAL A 56 4.89 4.66 1.88
C VAL A 56 4.53 3.20 2.12
N GLY A 57 5.32 2.55 2.98
CA GLY A 57 5.15 1.15 3.33
C GLY A 57 6.49 0.44 3.48
N ALA A 58 6.46 -0.72 4.11
CA ALA A 58 7.62 -1.59 4.27
C ALA A 58 7.29 -3.06 3.93
N SER A 59 6.27 -3.25 3.10
CA SER A 59 5.89 -4.55 2.54
C SER A 59 6.81 -4.92 1.38
N TYR A 60 6.75 -6.18 0.92
CA TYR A 60 7.54 -6.61 -0.24
C TYR A 60 7.21 -5.77 -1.48
N VAL A 61 5.92 -5.44 -1.72
CA VAL A 61 5.49 -4.55 -2.80
C VAL A 61 6.18 -3.19 -2.71
N ALA A 62 6.28 -2.62 -1.51
CA ALA A 62 6.94 -1.35 -1.29
C ALA A 62 8.44 -1.43 -1.66
N LEU A 63 9.13 -2.48 -1.20
CA LEU A 63 10.56 -2.66 -1.46
C LEU A 63 10.85 -2.95 -2.94
N GLU A 64 10.03 -3.78 -3.59
CA GLU A 64 10.16 -4.08 -5.02
C GLU A 64 9.95 -2.83 -5.87
N CYS A 65 8.87 -2.07 -5.60
CA CYS A 65 8.61 -0.81 -6.28
C CYS A 65 9.76 0.17 -6.11
N ALA A 66 10.23 0.36 -4.89
CA ALA A 66 11.34 1.27 -4.64
C ALA A 66 12.66 0.81 -5.26
N GLY A 67 12.90 -0.51 -5.26
CA GLY A 67 14.10 -1.13 -5.82
C GLY A 67 14.19 -0.90 -7.32
N PHE A 68 13.13 -1.17 -8.09
CA PHE A 68 13.18 -0.94 -9.54
C PHE A 68 13.23 0.55 -9.87
N LEU A 69 12.52 1.42 -9.13
CA LEU A 69 12.56 2.88 -9.35
C LEU A 69 13.97 3.43 -9.14
N THR A 70 14.65 2.97 -8.08
CA THR A 70 16.07 3.29 -7.85
C THR A 70 16.95 2.74 -8.97
N GLY A 71 16.71 1.49 -9.40
CA GLY A 71 17.48 0.82 -10.45
C GLY A 71 17.38 1.48 -11.83
N ILE A 72 16.25 2.13 -12.15
CA ILE A 72 16.09 2.94 -13.37
C ILE A 72 16.60 4.40 -13.21
N GLY A 73 17.16 4.74 -12.06
CA GLY A 73 17.81 6.03 -11.80
C GLY A 73 16.94 7.11 -11.18
N LEU A 74 15.77 6.78 -10.62
CA LEU A 74 14.88 7.76 -9.96
C LEU A 74 15.19 7.90 -8.46
N ASP A 75 15.13 9.15 -7.96
CA ASP A 75 15.28 9.42 -6.52
C ASP A 75 14.08 8.86 -5.76
N THR A 76 14.32 7.75 -5.06
CA THR A 76 13.27 7.00 -4.40
C THR A 76 13.52 6.93 -2.90
N THR A 77 12.49 7.31 -2.13
CA THR A 77 12.52 7.27 -0.67
C THR A 77 11.45 6.33 -0.15
N ILE A 78 11.81 5.41 0.73
CA ILE A 78 10.87 4.51 1.42
C ILE A 78 10.58 5.07 2.81
N MET A 79 9.31 5.23 3.13
CA MET A 79 8.84 5.60 4.47
C MET A 79 8.25 4.39 5.18
N MET A 80 8.86 4.03 6.31
CA MET A 80 8.44 2.90 7.13
C MET A 80 8.12 3.34 8.56
N ARG A 81 6.94 2.95 9.04
CA ARG A 81 6.50 3.23 10.42
C ARG A 81 7.19 2.33 11.45
N SER A 82 7.47 1.08 11.10
CA SER A 82 7.99 0.07 12.02
C SER A 82 9.03 -0.81 11.33
N ILE A 83 8.90 -2.13 11.42
CA ILE A 83 9.83 -3.09 10.83
C ILE A 83 9.58 -3.31 9.33
N PRO A 84 10.63 -3.54 8.53
CA PRO A 84 10.50 -4.01 7.16
C PRO A 84 10.02 -5.46 7.13
N LEU A 85 9.29 -5.83 6.06
CA LEU A 85 8.84 -7.19 5.76
C LEU A 85 8.26 -7.90 6.99
N ARG A 86 7.26 -7.29 7.63
CA ARG A 86 6.59 -7.90 8.80
C ARG A 86 6.12 -9.32 8.47
N GLY A 87 6.56 -10.29 9.27
CA GLY A 87 6.28 -11.71 9.07
C GLY A 87 7.42 -12.50 8.42
N PHE A 88 8.47 -11.83 7.95
CA PHE A 88 9.71 -12.45 7.46
C PHE A 88 10.79 -12.47 8.54
N ASP A 89 11.83 -13.27 8.29
CA ASP A 89 13.05 -13.26 9.09
C ASP A 89 13.66 -11.85 9.11
N GLN A 90 13.91 -11.33 10.32
CA GLN A 90 14.30 -9.93 10.50
C GLN A 90 15.79 -9.68 10.18
N GLN A 91 16.64 -10.70 10.28
CA GLN A 91 18.03 -10.59 9.85
C GLN A 91 18.07 -10.44 8.33
N MET A 92 17.37 -11.32 7.61
CA MET A 92 17.27 -11.26 6.16
C MET A 92 16.61 -9.96 5.69
N SER A 93 15.55 -9.53 6.36
CA SER A 93 14.88 -8.26 6.04
C SER A 93 15.81 -7.06 6.22
N SER A 94 16.65 -7.06 7.25
CA SER A 94 17.62 -5.99 7.48
C SER A 94 18.70 -5.96 6.39
N MET A 95 19.21 -7.13 5.98
CA MET A 95 20.18 -7.24 4.89
C MET A 95 19.64 -6.68 3.57
N VAL A 96 18.36 -6.92 3.26
CA VAL A 96 17.70 -6.36 2.06
C VAL A 96 17.67 -4.84 2.12
N ILE A 97 17.28 -4.27 3.26
CA ILE A 97 17.22 -2.81 3.45
C ILE A 97 18.62 -2.19 3.35
N GLU A 98 19.63 -2.80 3.96
CA GLU A 98 21.03 -2.35 3.88
C GLU A 98 21.54 -2.39 2.44
N HIS A 99 21.23 -3.47 1.72
CA HIS A 99 21.57 -3.59 0.30
C HIS A 99 20.91 -2.46 -0.51
N MET A 100 19.60 -2.25 -0.39
CA MET A 100 18.91 -1.15 -1.09
C MET A 100 19.47 0.23 -0.73
N ALA A 101 19.79 0.46 0.54
CA ALA A 101 20.37 1.72 1.01
C ALA A 101 21.75 1.97 0.38
N SER A 102 22.59 0.94 0.30
CA SER A 102 23.91 1.04 -0.35
C SER A 102 23.81 1.28 -1.87
N HIS A 103 22.68 0.94 -2.49
CA HIS A 103 22.41 1.16 -3.92
C HIS A 103 21.62 2.45 -4.20
N GLY A 104 21.48 3.33 -3.19
CA GLY A 104 20.95 4.69 -3.36
C GLY A 104 19.49 4.89 -2.93
N THR A 105 18.77 3.84 -2.53
CA THR A 105 17.41 4.00 -1.99
C THR A 105 17.46 4.68 -0.62
N ARG A 106 16.68 5.75 -0.43
CA ARG A 106 16.59 6.49 0.83
C ARG A 106 15.55 5.87 1.76
N PHE A 107 15.76 5.99 3.07
CA PHE A 107 14.88 5.40 4.08
C PHE A 107 14.52 6.40 5.17
N LEU A 108 13.21 6.63 5.36
CA LEU A 108 12.63 7.33 6.49
C LEU A 108 12.09 6.28 7.47
N ARG A 109 12.84 6.01 8.53
CA ARG A 109 12.54 4.98 9.53
C ARG A 109 11.77 5.57 10.70
N GLY A 110 10.77 4.84 11.18
CA GLY A 110 9.94 5.30 12.29
C GLY A 110 9.04 6.47 11.90
N CYS A 111 8.78 6.70 10.62
CA CYS A 111 7.99 7.85 10.16
C CYS A 111 6.60 7.40 9.67
N ALA A 112 5.60 8.24 9.92
CA ALA A 112 4.25 8.06 9.42
C ALA A 112 3.76 9.36 8.74
N PRO A 113 3.20 9.28 7.52
CA PRO A 113 2.69 10.46 6.84
C PRO A 113 1.43 10.97 7.54
N SER A 114 1.29 12.28 7.63
CA SER A 114 0.13 12.98 8.21
C SER A 114 -0.68 13.72 7.17
N ARG A 115 -0.03 14.27 6.13
CA ARG A 115 -0.69 15.08 5.09
C ARG A 115 0.03 15.05 3.75
N VAL A 116 -0.72 15.12 2.66
CA VAL A 116 -0.21 15.36 1.30
C VAL A 116 -0.89 16.59 0.71
N ARG A 117 -0.10 17.53 0.20
CA ARG A 117 -0.59 18.75 -0.45
C ARG A 117 0.11 18.97 -1.78
N ARG A 118 -0.65 19.34 -2.81
CA ARG A 118 -0.08 19.80 -4.08
C ARG A 118 0.35 21.26 -3.99
N LEU A 119 1.59 21.53 -4.38
CA LEU A 119 2.17 22.86 -4.44
C LEU A 119 1.88 23.54 -5.80
N PRO A 120 2.01 24.88 -5.90
CA PRO A 120 1.74 25.62 -7.15
C PRO A 120 2.65 25.23 -8.32
N ASP A 121 3.83 24.69 -8.04
CA ASP A 121 4.79 24.20 -9.03
C ASP A 121 4.46 22.78 -9.56
N GLY A 122 3.41 22.16 -9.01
CA GLY A 122 2.95 20.83 -9.38
C GLY A 122 3.48 19.69 -8.52
N GLN A 123 4.49 19.93 -7.66
CA GLN A 123 5.06 18.92 -6.76
C GLN A 123 4.11 18.60 -5.60
N LEU A 124 4.27 17.42 -5.02
CA LEU A 124 3.56 16.96 -3.84
C LEU A 124 4.44 17.18 -2.59
N GLN A 125 3.99 18.05 -1.70
CA GLN A 125 4.56 18.19 -0.38
C GLN A 125 3.90 17.17 0.56
N VAL A 126 4.72 16.32 1.17
CA VAL A 126 4.29 15.35 2.17
C VAL A 126 4.80 15.82 3.53
N THR A 127 3.91 15.88 4.51
CA THR A 127 4.24 16.06 5.92
C THR A 127 4.17 14.71 6.61
N TRP A 128 5.16 14.40 7.44
CA TRP A 128 5.18 13.18 8.25
C TRP A 128 5.67 13.46 9.65
N GLU A 129 5.30 12.59 10.56
CA GLU A 129 5.72 12.60 11.95
C GLU A 129 6.69 11.45 12.19
N ASP A 130 7.81 11.73 12.86
CA ASP A 130 8.66 10.70 13.45
C ASP A 130 7.98 10.15 14.71
N CYS A 131 7.53 8.90 14.63
CA CYS A 131 6.84 8.19 15.70
C CYS A 131 7.70 8.00 16.97
N THR A 132 9.01 8.21 16.90
CA THR A 132 9.93 8.11 18.05
C THR A 132 10.07 9.44 18.75
N THR A 133 10.21 10.53 18.00
CA THR A 133 10.51 11.87 18.54
C THR A 133 9.30 12.79 18.60
N GLY A 134 8.20 12.45 17.93
CA GLY A 134 7.01 13.29 17.77
C GLY A 134 7.25 14.54 16.93
N LYS A 135 8.41 14.64 16.25
CA LYS A 135 8.73 15.77 15.40
C LYS A 135 8.08 15.61 14.04
N GLU A 136 7.48 16.70 13.57
CA GLU A 136 7.03 16.79 12.18
C GLU A 136 8.18 17.23 11.28
N ASP A 137 8.23 16.64 10.10
CA ASP A 137 9.13 17.03 9.02
C ASP A 137 8.35 17.00 7.69
N THR A 138 8.93 17.63 6.67
CA THR A 138 8.28 17.78 5.37
C THR A 138 9.27 17.55 4.23
N GLY A 139 8.76 17.08 3.10
CA GLY A 139 9.54 16.89 1.89
C GLY A 139 8.69 16.98 0.65
N THR A 140 9.33 17.35 -0.46
CA THR A 140 8.68 17.42 -1.77
C THR A 140 9.04 16.22 -2.64
N PHE A 141 8.05 15.73 -3.35
CA PHE A 141 8.10 14.56 -4.23
C PHE A 141 7.24 14.84 -5.47
N ASP A 142 7.55 14.19 -6.58
CA ASP A 142 6.69 14.22 -7.77
C ASP A 142 5.55 13.21 -7.64
N THR A 143 5.84 12.05 -7.01
CA THR A 143 4.89 10.95 -6.85
C THR A 143 4.87 10.42 -5.41
N VAL A 144 3.68 10.08 -4.91
CA VAL A 144 3.49 9.38 -3.62
C VAL A 144 2.80 8.05 -3.87
N LEU A 145 3.49 6.94 -3.61
CA LEU A 145 3.01 5.57 -3.78
C LEU A 145 2.58 4.97 -2.43
N TRP A 146 1.31 4.59 -2.30
CA TRP A 146 0.77 3.89 -1.14
C TRP A 146 0.91 2.38 -1.29
N ALA A 147 1.84 1.79 -0.52
CA ALA A 147 2.08 0.35 -0.45
C ALA A 147 1.87 -0.20 0.97
N ILE A 148 0.78 0.24 1.61
CA ILE A 148 0.44 -0.02 3.02
C ILE A 148 -0.41 -1.29 3.26
N GLY A 149 -0.44 -2.20 2.28
CA GLY A 149 -1.12 -3.49 2.36
C GLY A 149 -2.45 -3.57 1.61
N LEU A 150 -2.96 -4.81 1.49
CA LEU A 150 -4.20 -5.16 0.80
C LEU A 150 -5.26 -5.56 1.84
N PRO A 151 -6.45 -4.94 1.87
CA PRO A 151 -7.56 -5.42 2.68
C PRO A 151 -8.24 -6.63 2.01
N HIS A 152 -8.92 -7.43 2.83
CA HIS A 152 -9.94 -8.35 2.33
C HIS A 152 -11.10 -7.53 1.75
N PRO A 153 -11.70 -7.95 0.62
CA PRO A 153 -12.85 -7.26 0.04
C PRO A 153 -14.01 -7.29 1.05
N ALA A 154 -14.44 -6.10 1.48
CA ALA A 154 -15.53 -5.92 2.45
C ALA A 154 -16.87 -6.54 2.00
N GLY A 155 -17.04 -6.80 0.70
CA GLY A 155 -18.25 -7.38 0.12
C GLY A 155 -18.39 -8.90 0.26
N CYS A 156 -17.35 -9.61 0.72
CA CYS A 156 -17.40 -11.07 0.95
C CYS A 156 -17.23 -11.43 2.43
N GLN A 157 -17.63 -10.53 3.35
CA GLN A 157 -17.97 -10.96 4.69
C GLN A 157 -19.29 -11.70 4.62
N ALA A 158 -19.24 -13.01 4.37
CA ALA A 158 -20.37 -13.87 4.56
C ALA A 158 -20.76 -13.80 6.05
N GLY A 159 -21.75 -12.96 6.37
CA GLY A 159 -22.57 -13.12 7.57
C GLY A 159 -23.44 -14.37 7.44
N TRP A 160 -22.84 -15.50 7.09
CA TRP A 160 -23.51 -16.78 7.10
C TRP A 160 -23.58 -17.19 8.58
N PRO A 161 -24.78 -17.34 9.17
CA PRO A 161 -24.86 -17.97 10.47
C PRO A 161 -24.23 -19.36 10.32
N LEU A 162 -23.14 -19.61 11.04
CA LEU A 162 -22.57 -20.94 11.13
C LEU A 162 -23.71 -21.86 11.59
N PRO A 163 -24.09 -22.89 10.82
CA PRO A 163 -25.04 -23.86 11.31
C PRO A 163 -24.43 -24.47 12.58
N SER A 164 -25.14 -24.30 13.70
CA SER A 164 -24.78 -24.91 14.97
C SER A 164 -24.56 -26.41 14.73
N ALA A 165 -23.34 -26.89 15.01
CA ALA A 165 -23.02 -28.31 14.93
C ALA A 165 -24.10 -29.13 15.66
N PRO A 166 -24.62 -30.22 15.08
CA PRO A 166 -25.56 -31.08 15.79
C PRO A 166 -24.86 -31.58 17.06
N ARG A 167 -25.45 -31.27 18.22
CA ARG A 167 -25.04 -31.90 19.47
C ARG A 167 -25.41 -33.37 19.35
N GLU A 168 -24.42 -34.25 19.24
CA GLU A 168 -24.60 -35.65 19.61
C GLU A 168 -25.04 -35.66 21.07
N GLN A 169 -26.30 -36.05 21.31
CA GLN A 169 -26.76 -36.45 22.63
C GLN A 169 -26.55 -37.97 22.75
N PRO A 170 -26.08 -38.45 23.92
CA PRO A 170 -25.83 -39.87 24.18
C PRO A 170 -27.11 -40.70 24.29
#